data_AF-A0A7X7LHX3-F1
#
_entry.id   AF-A0A7X7LHX3-F1
#
_cell.length_a   1.000
_cell.length_b   1.000
_cell.length_c   1.000
_cell.angle_alpha   90.00
_cell.angle_beta   90.00
_cell.angle_gamma   90.00
#
_symmetry.space_group_name_H-M   'P 1'
#
loop_
_entity.id
_entity.type
_entity.pdbx_description
1 polymer ?
#
loop_
_entity_poly.entity_id
_entity_poly.type
_entity_poly.pdbx_seq_one_letter_code
_entity_poly.pdbx_strand_id
1 'polypeptide(L)'
;MEGKEKQSVNSGSKPNDVKIFKAIILVLVVIIGVLTFLLITSRSSIKEIATEKQESVNLNQELQTELDSLLTDYNFLKSEYDSVLVEKDSVIQASADEIRRLISMEADYYKIRRQLNLLRERTQDYVDELDKLYTENKVL
;
A
#
# COMPACT_ATOMS: atom_id res chain seq x y z
N MET A 1 66.37 -41.38 -44.71
CA MET A 1 66.43 -40.00 -45.21
C MET A 1 65.02 -39.64 -45.59
N GLU A 2 64.36 -38.88 -44.72
CA GLU A 2 63.91 -37.50 -45.01
C GLU A 2 62.54 -37.53 -45.71
N GLY A 3 61.50 -36.80 -45.31
CA GLY A 3 61.42 -35.66 -44.40
C GLY A 3 59.95 -35.35 -44.11
N LYS A 4 59.77 -34.36 -43.24
CA LYS A 4 58.57 -33.97 -42.51
C LYS A 4 57.55 -33.16 -43.33
N GLU A 5 56.35 -33.06 -42.75
CA GLU A 5 55.43 -31.90 -42.74
C GLU A 5 54.87 -31.43 -44.10
N LYS A 6 53.58 -31.10 -44.24
CA LYS A 6 52.89 -30.02 -43.52
C LYS A 6 51.37 -30.22 -43.51
N GLN A 7 50.76 -29.81 -42.40
CA GLN A 7 49.34 -29.43 -42.31
C GLN A 7 48.96 -28.43 -43.41
N SER A 8 47.72 -28.50 -43.89
CA SER A 8 46.93 -27.28 -44.04
C SER A 8 45.47 -27.56 -43.67
N VAL A 9 45.08 -26.99 -42.53
CA VAL A 9 43.69 -26.79 -42.14
C VAL A 9 43.08 -25.86 -43.18
N ASN A 10 42.26 -26.38 -44.08
CA ASN A 10 41.54 -25.57 -45.04
C ASN A 10 40.24 -25.07 -44.39
N SER A 11 40.30 -23.92 -43.71
CA SER A 11 39.11 -23.16 -43.30
C SER A 11 38.58 -22.37 -44.49
N GLY A 12 37.96 -23.07 -45.43
CA GLY A 12 37.18 -22.45 -46.50
C GLY A 12 35.83 -21.96 -45.99
N SER A 13 35.80 -20.87 -45.21
CA SER A 13 34.53 -20.19 -44.89
C SER A 13 33.96 -19.58 -46.16
N LYS A 14 32.83 -20.12 -46.66
CA LYS A 14 32.17 -19.60 -47.86
C LYS A 14 31.76 -18.14 -47.60
N PRO A 15 31.83 -17.23 -48.60
CA PRO A 15 31.50 -15.81 -48.43
C PRO A 15 30.05 -15.56 -47.98
N ASN A 16 29.18 -16.57 -48.09
CA ASN A 16 27.79 -16.53 -47.66
C ASN A 16 27.68 -16.78 -46.15
N ASP A 17 28.57 -17.59 -45.56
CA ASP A 17 28.55 -17.92 -44.14
C ASP A 17 28.95 -16.70 -43.30
N VAL A 18 29.93 -15.92 -43.74
CA VAL A 18 30.37 -14.69 -43.05
C VAL A 18 29.28 -13.62 -43.05
N LYS A 19 28.48 -13.54 -44.13
CA LYS A 19 27.33 -12.61 -44.23
C LYS A 19 26.18 -13.04 -43.31
N ILE A 20 25.92 -14.35 -43.22
CA ILE A 20 24.89 -14.91 -42.31
C ILE A 20 25.30 -14.71 -40.85
N PHE A 21 26.56 -14.96 -40.49
CA PHE A 21 27.08 -14.69 -39.14
C PHE A 21 26.98 -13.21 -38.77
N LYS A 22 27.31 -12.30 -39.69
CA LYS A 22 27.17 -10.85 -39.48
C LYS A 22 25.71 -10.43 -39.28
N ALA A 23 24.77 -11.04 -39.99
CA ALA A 23 23.34 -10.79 -39.82
C ALA A 23 22.82 -11.29 -38.46
N ILE A 24 23.24 -12.48 -38.02
CA ILE A 24 22.88 -13.03 -36.71
C ILE A 24 23.39 -12.15 -35.57
N ILE A 25 24.64 -11.67 -35.66
CA ILE A 25 25.22 -10.76 -34.67
C ILE A 25 24.42 -9.45 -34.59
N LEU A 26 24.00 -8.89 -35.73
CA LEU A 26 23.20 -7.68 -35.77
C LEU A 26 21.84 -7.88 -35.08
N VAL A 27 21.17 -8.99 -35.36
CA VAL A 27 19.90 -9.35 -34.71
C VAL A 27 20.07 -9.51 -33.19
N LEU A 28 21.16 -10.16 -32.75
CA LEU A 28 21.49 -10.30 -31.33
C LEU A 28 21.67 -8.94 -30.63
N VAL A 29 22.37 -8.00 -31.27
CA VAL A 29 22.57 -6.65 -30.72
C VAL A 29 21.24 -5.89 -30.62
N VAL A 30 20.35 -6.04 -31.60
CA VAL A 30 19.01 -5.44 -31.56
C VAL A 30 18.19 -6.04 -30.42
N ILE A 31 18.18 -7.36 -30.26
CA ILE A 31 17.47 -8.03 -29.17
C ILE A 31 18.00 -7.55 -27.82
N ILE A 32 19.32 -7.49 -27.64
CA ILE A 32 19.93 -7.00 -26.40
C ILE A 32 19.54 -5.54 -26.14
N GLY A 33 19.54 -4.68 -27.17
CA GLY A 33 19.12 -3.27 -27.04
C GLY A 33 17.65 -3.12 -26.65
N VAL A 34 16.76 -3.95 -27.20
CA VAL A 34 15.34 -3.97 -26.81
C VAL A 34 15.19 -4.45 -25.37
N LEU A 35 15.91 -5.49 -24.97
CA LEU A 35 15.87 -6.02 -23.60
C LEU A 35 16.38 -5.01 -22.57
N THR A 36 17.48 -4.30 -22.85
CA THR A 36 17.99 -3.26 -21.94
C THR A 36 17.05 -2.07 -21.85
N PHE A 37 16.43 -1.68 -22.98
CA PHE A 37 15.41 -0.62 -22.99
C PHE A 37 14.19 -1.01 -22.15
N LEU A 38 13.62 -2.21 -22.35
CA LEU A 38 12.50 -2.71 -21.56
C LEU A 38 12.82 -2.77 -20.06
N LEU A 39 14.04 -3.16 -19.70
CA LEU A 39 14.47 -3.23 -18.30
C LEU A 39 14.54 -1.84 -17.65
N ILE A 40 15.03 -0.83 -18.37
CA ILE A 40 15.09 0.56 -17.88
C ILE A 40 13.67 1.13 -17.71
N THR A 41 12.78 0.94 -18.69
CA THR A 41 11.39 1.40 -18.61
C THR A 41 10.60 0.70 -17.49
N SER A 42 10.88 -0.58 -17.24
CA SER A 42 10.25 -1.31 -16.14
C SER A 42 10.67 -0.78 -14.76
N ARG A 43 11.92 -0.33 -14.59
CA ARG A 43 12.41 0.22 -13.31
C ARG A 43 11.83 1.57 -12.94
N SER A 44 11.47 2.43 -13.89
CA SER A 44 10.84 3.73 -13.61
C SER A 44 9.45 3.57 -13.00
N SER A 45 8.63 2.67 -13.56
CA SER A 45 7.28 2.41 -13.04
C SER A 45 7.30 1.78 -11.64
N ILE A 46 8.31 0.95 -11.33
CA ILE A 46 8.44 0.33 -10.00
C ILE A 46 8.70 1.37 -8.91
N LYS A 47 9.47 2.44 -9.19
CA LYS A 47 9.75 3.47 -8.19
C LYS A 47 8.52 4.30 -7.85
N GLU A 48 7.78 4.73 -8.87
CA GLU A 48 6.55 5.53 -8.73
C GLU A 48 5.48 4.76 -7.96
N ILE A 49 5.24 3.49 -8.32
CA ILE A 49 4.32 2.60 -7.61
C ILE A 49 4.77 2.36 -6.16
N ALA A 50 6.08 2.25 -5.90
CA ALA A 50 6.58 2.07 -4.54
C ALA A 50 6.37 3.31 -3.67
N THR A 51 6.51 4.52 -4.22
CA THR A 51 6.24 5.77 -3.51
C THR A 51 4.76 5.96 -3.22
N GLU A 52 3.88 5.77 -4.21
CA GLU A 52 2.42 5.90 -4.03
C GLU A 52 1.90 4.89 -2.99
N LYS A 53 2.41 3.66 -3.04
CA LYS A 53 2.07 2.63 -2.05
C LYS A 53 2.53 3.02 -0.64
N GLN A 54 3.70 3.63 -0.51
CA GLN A 54 4.20 4.09 0.78
C GLN A 54 3.35 5.22 1.35
N GLU A 55 2.89 6.16 0.52
CA GLU A 55 1.99 7.24 0.93
C GLU A 55 0.63 6.70 1.39
N SER A 56 0.05 5.75 0.65
CA SER A 56 -1.20 5.07 1.06
C SER A 56 -1.06 4.37 2.42
N VAL A 57 0.04 3.65 2.64
CA VAL A 57 0.32 2.97 3.92
C VAL A 57 0.41 3.99 5.06
N ASN A 58 1.12 5.10 4.86
CA ASN A 58 1.28 6.13 5.89
C ASN A 58 -0.06 6.79 6.25
N LEU A 59 -0.90 7.11 5.25
CA LEU A 59 -2.22 7.70 5.46
C LEU A 59 -3.17 6.76 6.21
N ASN A 60 -3.15 5.47 5.84
CA ASN A 60 -3.94 4.46 6.54
C ASN A 60 -3.50 4.30 8.00
N GLN A 61 -2.18 4.34 8.26
CA GLN A 61 -1.64 4.29 9.61
C GLN A 61 -2.04 5.52 10.43
N GLU A 62 -2.05 6.71 9.84
CA GLU A 62 -2.51 7.94 10.50
C GLU A 62 -4.00 7.83 10.89
N LEU A 63 -4.86 7.41 9.96
CA LEU A 63 -6.29 7.22 10.21
C LEU A 63 -6.56 6.17 11.29
N GLN A 64 -5.77 5.09 11.31
CA GLN A 64 -5.87 4.06 12.34
C GLN A 64 -5.47 4.60 13.71
N THR A 65 -4.38 5.36 13.77
CA THR A 65 -3.92 6.01 15.02
C THR A 65 -4.98 6.98 15.54
N GLU A 66 -5.60 7.75 14.65
CA GLU A 66 -6.68 8.70 14.96
C GLU A 66 -7.92 7.99 15.51
N LEU A 67 -8.30 6.85 14.93
CA LEU A 67 -9.39 6.01 15.41
C LEU A 67 -9.08 5.41 16.79
N ASP A 68 -7.90 4.84 16.97
CA ASP A 68 -7.51 4.18 18.22
C ASP A 68 -7.40 5.19 19.37
N SER A 69 -6.92 6.40 19.11
CA SER A 69 -6.94 7.50 20.08
C SER A 69 -8.37 7.85 20.50
N LEU A 70 -9.28 8.03 19.53
CA LEU A 70 -10.68 8.36 19.80
C LEU A 70 -11.37 7.28 20.65
N LEU A 71 -11.12 6.00 20.33
CA LEU A 71 -11.67 4.89 21.09
C LEU A 71 -11.07 4.80 22.50
N THR A 72 -9.79 5.13 22.65
CA THR A 72 -9.14 5.15 23.97
C THR A 72 -9.77 6.23 24.85
N ASP A 73 -9.93 7.44 24.34
CA ASP A 73 -10.57 8.55 25.06
C ASP A 73 -12.03 8.21 25.42
N TYR A 74 -12.77 7.62 24.47
CA TYR A 74 -14.14 7.16 24.70
C TYR A 74 -14.21 6.09 25.80
N ASN A 75 -13.35 5.07 25.75
CA ASN A 75 -13.34 3.99 26.72
C ASN A 75 -12.93 4.48 28.11
N PHE A 76 -11.99 5.42 28.19
CA PHE A 76 -11.61 6.08 29.44
C PHE A 76 -12.80 6.79 30.05
N LEU A 77 -13.49 7.64 29.29
CA LEU A 77 -14.66 8.35 29.77
C LEU A 77 -15.80 7.39 30.16
N LYS A 78 -16.07 6.37 29.34
CA LYS A 78 -17.07 5.34 29.64
C LYS A 78 -16.79 4.61 30.96
N SER A 79 -15.51 4.36 31.28
CA SER A 79 -15.14 3.71 32.54
C SER A 79 -15.41 4.56 33.77
N GLU A 80 -15.48 5.89 33.60
CA GLU A 80 -15.81 6.84 34.66
C GLU A 80 -17.33 6.93 34.91
N TYR A 81 -18.14 6.64 33.88
CA TYR A 81 -19.59 6.67 33.92
C TYR A 81 -20.17 5.25 33.87
N ASP A 82 -20.25 4.61 35.04
CA ASP A 82 -20.65 3.21 35.22
C ASP A 82 -22.06 2.93 34.62
N SER A 83 -22.08 2.30 33.44
CA SER A 83 -23.20 1.56 32.84
C SER A 83 -24.40 2.28 32.22
N VAL A 84 -24.44 3.61 32.10
CA VAL A 84 -25.72 4.31 31.82
C VAL A 84 -26.28 4.12 30.39
N LEU A 85 -25.50 3.72 29.36
CA LEU A 85 -25.99 3.71 27.98
C LEU A 85 -25.38 2.61 27.08
N VAL A 86 -25.89 1.38 27.19
CA VAL A 86 -25.43 0.20 26.41
C VAL A 86 -25.72 0.30 24.90
N GLU A 87 -26.79 1.01 24.51
CA GLU A 87 -27.21 1.07 23.11
C GLU A 87 -26.27 1.92 22.24
N LYS A 88 -25.81 3.07 22.75
CA LYS A 88 -24.89 3.96 22.03
C LYS A 88 -23.49 3.36 21.88
N ASP A 89 -23.07 2.54 22.84
CA ASP A 89 -21.81 1.79 22.79
C ASP A 89 -21.78 0.82 21.59
N SER A 90 -22.89 0.12 21.31
CA SER A 90 -22.98 -0.78 20.14
C SER A 90 -22.87 -0.04 18.81
N VAL A 91 -23.45 1.16 18.71
CA VAL A 91 -23.37 1.99 17.49
C VAL A 91 -21.96 2.54 17.27
N ILE A 92 -21.28 2.97 18.33
CA ILE A 92 -19.90 3.47 18.29
C ILE A 92 -18.95 2.33 17.88
N GLN A 93 -19.09 1.14 18.46
CA GLN A 93 -18.30 -0.04 18.11
C GLN A 93 -18.53 -0.48 16.66
N ALA A 94 -19.78 -0.60 16.22
CA ALA A 94 -20.08 -0.97 14.83
C ALA A 94 -19.52 0.06 13.83
N SER A 95 -19.54 1.35 14.17
CA SER A 95 -18.96 2.40 13.34
C SER A 95 -17.43 2.32 13.30
N ALA A 96 -16.79 2.02 14.43
CA ALA A 96 -15.35 1.83 14.49
C ALA A 96 -14.90 0.61 13.67
N ASP A 97 -15.65 -0.49 13.71
CA ASP A 97 -15.35 -1.68 12.92
C ASP A 97 -15.49 -1.44 11.41
N GLU A 98 -16.49 -0.67 10.99
CA GLU A 98 -16.60 -0.27 9.58
C GLU A 98 -15.43 0.64 9.14
N ILE A 99 -15.00 1.57 9.99
CA ILE A 99 -13.82 2.40 9.70
C ILE A 99 -12.56 1.53 9.58
N ARG A 100 -12.34 0.58 10.50
CA ARG A 100 -11.23 -0.39 10.41
C ARG A 100 -11.28 -1.19 9.12
N ARG A 101 -12.47 -1.64 8.72
CA ARG A 101 -12.68 -2.35 7.46
C ARG A 101 -12.30 -1.48 6.27
N LEU A 102 -12.75 -0.23 6.24
CA LEU A 102 -12.43 0.70 5.15
C LEU A 102 -10.92 1.01 5.07
N ILE A 103 -10.24 1.17 6.21
CA ILE A 103 -8.78 1.32 6.26
C ILE A 103 -8.10 0.06 5.71
N SER A 104 -8.53 -1.14 6.13
CA SER A 104 -7.94 -2.41 5.68
C SER A 104 -8.14 -2.68 4.19
N MET A 105 -9.19 -2.12 3.59
CA MET A 105 -9.50 -2.24 2.17
C MET A 105 -8.81 -1.17 1.32
N GLU A 106 -7.98 -0.30 1.91
CA GLU A 106 -7.41 0.88 1.26
C GLU A 106 -8.50 1.71 0.55
N ALA A 107 -9.66 1.86 1.20
CA ALA A 107 -10.76 2.63 0.64
C ALA A 107 -10.40 4.12 0.55
N ASP A 108 -11.17 4.87 -0.25
CA ASP A 108 -10.95 6.30 -0.45
C ASP A 108 -10.80 7.06 0.88
N TYR A 109 -9.64 7.70 1.04
CA TYR A 109 -9.26 8.50 2.21
C TYR A 109 -10.38 9.45 2.64
N TYR A 110 -11.01 10.15 1.69
CA TYR A 110 -12.07 11.13 2.01
C TYR A 110 -13.29 10.46 2.64
N LYS A 111 -13.61 9.24 2.20
CA LYS A 111 -14.71 8.46 2.75
C LYS A 111 -14.40 8.01 4.18
N ILE A 112 -13.17 7.53 4.44
CA ILE A 112 -12.74 7.12 5.78
C ILE A 112 -12.76 8.32 6.72
N ARG A 113 -12.16 9.45 6.31
CA ARG A 113 -12.10 10.68 7.10
C ARG A 113 -13.50 11.21 7.44
N ARG A 114 -14.44 11.14 6.50
CA ARG A 114 -15.84 11.52 6.75
C ARG A 114 -16.49 10.62 7.80
N GLN A 115 -16.31 9.31 7.73
CA GLN A 115 -16.87 8.39 8.72
C GLN A 115 -16.25 8.60 10.11
N LEU A 116 -14.95 8.88 10.16
CA LEU A 116 -14.26 9.17 11.40
C LEU A 116 -14.76 10.47 12.05
N ASN A 117 -15.06 11.50 11.27
CA ASN A 117 -15.70 12.72 11.79
C ASN A 117 -17.12 12.47 12.30
N LEU A 118 -17.91 11.64 11.62
CA LEU A 118 -19.24 11.24 12.10
C LEU A 118 -19.16 10.43 13.41
N LEU A 119 -18.13 9.59 13.56
CA LEU A 119 -17.90 8.87 14.80
C LEU A 119 -17.57 9.84 15.95
N ARG A 120 -16.72 10.83 15.71
CA ARG A 120 -16.40 11.87 16.70
C ARG A 120 -17.62 12.63 17.18
N GLU A 121 -18.46 13.07 16.26
CA GLU A 121 -19.69 13.80 16.57
C GLU A 121 -20.60 12.96 17.48
N ARG A 122 -20.84 11.69 17.12
CA ARG A 122 -21.63 10.77 17.96
C ARG A 122 -21.01 10.52 19.33
N THR A 123 -19.68 10.41 19.39
CA THR A 123 -18.97 10.25 20.66
C THR A 123 -19.11 11.49 21.53
N GLN A 124 -19.01 12.70 20.96
CA GLN A 124 -19.21 13.95 21.69
C GLN A 124 -20.64 14.12 22.18
N ASP A 125 -21.64 13.86 21.33
CA ASP A 125 -23.05 13.89 21.72
C ASP A 125 -23.33 12.93 22.89
N TYR A 126 -22.64 11.79 22.91
CA TYR A 126 -22.72 10.83 24.02
C TYR A 126 -22.10 11.37 25.31
N VAL A 127 -20.92 12.02 25.24
CA VAL A 127 -20.28 12.69 26.38
C VAL A 127 -21.21 13.74 26.97
N ASP A 128 -21.79 14.58 26.13
CA ASP A 128 -22.69 15.67 26.56
C ASP A 128 -23.95 15.13 27.26
N GLU A 129 -24.47 13.99 26.80
CA GLU A 129 -25.60 13.32 27.43
C GLU A 129 -25.23 12.71 28.79
N LEU A 130 -24.04 12.12 28.90
CA LEU A 130 -23.51 11.64 30.18
C LEU A 130 -23.34 12.75 31.20
N ASP A 131 -22.77 13.89 30.80
CA ASP A 131 -22.56 15.04 31.68
C ASP A 131 -23.89 15.60 32.21
N LYS A 132 -24.94 15.61 31.38
CA LYS A 132 -26.31 15.99 31.80
C LYS A 132 -26.85 15.04 32.86
N LEU A 133 -26.81 13.73 32.60
CA LEU A 133 -27.31 12.70 33.51
C LEU A 133 -26.58 12.71 34.86
N TYR A 134 -25.26 12.91 34.83
CA TYR A 134 -24.45 13.01 36.05
C TYR A 134 -24.75 14.27 36.85
N THR A 135 -24.93 15.41 36.17
CA THR A 135 -25.26 16.67 36.83
C THR A 135 -26.63 16.61 37.49
N GLU A 136 -27.64 16.03 36.83
CA GLU A 136 -28.98 15.84 37.40
C GLU A 136 -28.95 14.94 38.65
N ASN A 137 -28.19 13.82 38.61
CA ASN A 137 -28.05 12.92 39.76
C ASN A 137 -27.24 13.52 40.92
N LYS A 138 -26.38 14.52 40.69
CA LYS A 138 -25.64 15.22 41.75
C LYS A 138 -26.45 16.31 42.46
N VAL A 139 -27.51 16.81 41.81
CA VAL A 139 -28.35 17.90 42.32
C VAL A 139 -29.52 17.37 43.17
N LEU A 140 -29.81 16.07 43.10
CA LEU A 140 -30.75 15.34 43.97
C LEU A 140 -30.06 14.70 45.17
#